data_AF-A0A847DEK1-F1
#
_entry.id   AF-A0A847DEK1-F1
#
_cell.length_a   1.000
_cell.length_b   1.000
_cell.length_c   1.000
_cell.angle_alpha   90.00
_cell.angle_beta   90.00
_cell.angle_gamma   90.00
#
_symmetry.space_group_name_H-M   'P 1'
#
loop_
_entity.id
_entity.type
_entity.pdbx_description
1 polymer ?
#
loop_
_entity_poly.entity_id
_entity_poly.type
_entity_poly.pdbx_seq_one_letter_code
_entity_poly.pdbx_strand_id
1 'polypeptide(L)' 'MESRDIGIGIVMIIPSFVGSGAVWHLTKSWLLVSIWVIAMVFVYGLILKKKYSSDKL' A
#
# COMPACT_ATOMS: atom_id res chain seq x y z
N MET A 1 -17.73 -2.46 2.26
CA MET A 1 -16.34 -2.85 2.55
C MET A 1 -16.43 -3.96 3.56
N GLU A 2 -16.10 -5.17 3.15
CA GLU A 2 -16.13 -6.34 4.02
C GLU A 2 -15.03 -6.19 5.08
N SER A 3 -15.19 -6.77 6.28
CA SER A 3 -14.16 -6.73 7.34
C SER A 3 -12.78 -7.21 6.86
N ARG A 4 -12.75 -8.04 5.82
CA ARG A 4 -11.56 -8.56 5.17
C ARG A 4 -10.78 -7.49 4.40
N ASP A 5 -11.47 -6.53 3.77
CA ASP A 5 -10.82 -5.45 3.00
C ASP A 5 -10.12 -4.47 3.95
N ILE A 6 -10.75 -4.20 5.10
CA ILE A 6 -10.15 -3.43 6.21
C ILE A 6 -8.92 -4.16 6.76
N GLY A 7 -8.99 -5.49 6.92
CA GLY A 7 -7.85 -6.30 7.34
C GLY A 7 -6.65 -6.20 6.39
N ILE A 8 -6.90 -6.19 5.07
CA ILE A 8 -5.84 -5.99 4.05
C ILE A 8 -5.22 -4.60 4.19
N GLY A 9 -6.04 -3.57 4.42
CA GLY A 9 -5.55 -2.20 4.65
C GLY A 9 -4.62 -2.10 5.85
N ILE A 10 -4.97 -2.75 6.96
CA ILE A 10 -4.14 -2.79 8.18
C ILE A 10 -2.80 -3.49 7.92
N VAL A 11 -2.81 -4.65 7.25
CA VAL A 11 -1.58 -5.38 6.91
C VAL A 11 -0.66 -4.55 6.02
N MET A 12 -1.23 -3.71 5.15
CA MET A 12 -0.49 -2.84 4.22
C MET A 12 0.17 -1.63 4.90
N ILE A 13 -0.21 -1.29 6.15
CA ILE A 13 0.45 -0.20 6.90
C ILE A 13 1.91 -0.55 7.20
N ILE A 14 2.20 -1.79 7.57
CA ILE A 14 3.56 -2.25 7.93
C ILE A 14 4.55 -2.05 6.76
N PRO A 15 4.34 -2.62 5.56
CA PRO A 15 5.26 -2.42 4.43
C PRO A 15 5.30 -0.97 3.95
N SER A 16 4.22 -0.21 4.12
CA SER A 16 4.22 1.23 3.83
C SER A 16 5.19 1.97 4.75
N PHE A 17 5.14 1.69 6.06
CA PHE A 17 5.99 2.34 7.06
C PHE A 17 7.46 1.91 6.94
N VAL A 18 7.70 0.60 6.81
CA VAL A 18 9.06 0.04 6.65
C VAL A 18 9.70 0.52 5.34
N GLY A 19 8.95 0.50 4.24
CA GLY A 19 9.43 0.99 2.95
C GLY A 19 9.72 2.49 2.96
N SER A 20 8.87 3.29 3.61
CA SER A 20 9.10 4.73 3.78
C SER A 20 10.39 5.00 4.57
N GLY A 21 10.62 4.25 5.66
CA GLY A 21 11.85 4.34 6.46
C GLY A 21 13.09 3.94 5.67
N ALA A 22 13.00 2.90 4.83
CA ALA A 22 14.09 2.50 3.94
C ALA A 22 14.39 3.57 2.88
N VAL A 23 13.35 4.11 2.23
CA VAL A 23 13.50 5.19 1.22
C VAL A 23 14.12 6.43 1.84
N TRP A 24 13.70 6.79 3.06
CA TRP A 24 14.29 7.89 3.82
C TRP A 24 15.76 7.65 4.14
N HIS A 25 16.13 6.45 4.63
CA HIS A 25 17.51 6.13 4.95
C HIS A 25 18.42 6.22 3.72
N LEU A 26 17.94 5.76 2.57
CA LEU A 26 18.74 5.71 1.33
C LEU A 26 18.90 7.08 0.67
N THR A 27 17.85 7.90 0.70
CA THR A 27 17.80 9.12 -0.14
C THR A 27 17.74 10.41 0.67
N LYS A 28 17.37 10.35 1.96
CA LYS A 28 17.07 11.49 2.84
C LYS A 28 16.12 12.52 2.21
N SER A 29 15.35 12.13 1.20
CA SER A 29 14.48 13.02 0.43
C SER A 29 13.03 12.73 0.76
N TRP A 30 12.36 13.74 1.30
CA TRP A 30 10.92 13.68 1.60
C TRP A 30 10.07 13.45 0.34
N LEU A 31 10.54 13.91 -0.82
CA LEU A 31 9.80 13.77 -2.07
C LEU A 31 9.70 12.29 -2.51
N LEU A 32 10.77 11.52 -2.33
CA LEU A 32 10.76 10.08 -2.62
C LEU A 32 9.92 9.30 -1.62
N VAL A 33 9.91 9.70 -0.35
CA VAL A 33 9.03 9.11 0.67
C VAL A 33 7.56 9.33 0.30
N SER A 34 7.19 10.54 -0.13
CA SER A 34 5.83 10.83 -0.59
C SER A 34 5.44 10.00 -1.81
N ILE A 35 6.34 9.83 -2.79
CA ILE A 35 6.11 8.97 -3.96
C ILE A 35 5.89 7.51 -3.53
N TRP A 36 6.66 7.02 -2.55
CA TRP A 36 6.50 5.67 -2.03
C TRP A 36 5.12 5.44 -1.39
N VAL A 37 4.67 6.39 -0.57
CA VAL A 37 3.34 6.33 0.05
C VAL A 37 2.24 6.31 -1.01
N ILE A 38 2.33 7.16 -2.02
CA ILE A 38 1.37 7.19 -3.14
C ILE A 38 1.38 5.85 -3.88
N ALA A 39 2.55 5.26 -4.14
CA ALA A 39 2.66 3.97 -4.79
C ALA A 39 1.94 2.86 -3.97
N MET A 40 2.10 2.85 -2.64
CA MET A 40 1.43 1.88 -1.78
C MET A 40 -0.11 2.02 -1.77
N VAL A 41 -0.63 3.24 -1.87
CA VAL A 41 -2.08 3.48 -2.03
C VAL A 41 -2.59 2.87 -3.35
N PHE A 42 -1.82 3.02 -4.43
CA PHE A 42 -2.15 2.39 -5.71
C PHE A 42 -2.11 0.86 -5.64
N VAL A 43 -1.10 0.28 -4.99
CA VAL A 43 -1.01 -1.17 -4.79
C VAL A 43 -2.23 -1.69 -4.01
N TYR A 44 -2.66 -0.98 -2.97
CA TYR A 44 -3.88 -1.31 -2.23
C TYR A 44 -5.12 -1.29 -3.12
N GLY A 45 -5.29 -0.23 -3.91
CA GLY A 45 -6.39 -0.12 -4.87
C GLY A 45 -6.39 -1.26 -5.90
N LEU A 46 -5.21 -1.67 -6.38
CA LEU A 46 -5.07 -2.79 -7.31
C LEU A 46 -5.40 -4.13 -6.66
N ILE A 47 -4.96 -4.37 -5.43
CA ILE A 47 -5.29 -5.59 -4.67
C ILE A 47 -6.80 -5.72 -4.49
N LEU A 48 -7.46 -4.63 -4.08
CA LEU A 48 -8.91 -4.60 -3.96
C LEU A 48 -9.59 -4.86 -5.30
N LYS A 49 -9.18 -4.17 -6.37
CA LYS A 49 -9.76 -4.33 -7.72
C LYS A 49 -9.61 -5.75 -8.27
N LYS A 50 -8.45 -6.38 -8.06
CA LYS A 50 -8.17 -7.75 -8.51
C LYS A 50 -9.06 -8.75 -7.77
N LYS A 51 -9.31 -8.53 -6.47
CA LYS A 51 -10.22 -9.35 -5.66
C LYS A 51 -11.67 -9.23 -6.16
N TYR A 52 -12.17 -8.02 -6.43
CA TYR A 52 -13.52 -7.83 -7.00
C TYR A 52 -13.69 -8.44 -8.40
N SER A 53 -12.61 -8.54 -9.19
CA SER A 53 -12.64 -9.21 -10.48
C SER A 53 -12.63 -10.74 -10.37
N SER A 54 -12.03 -11.29 -9.31
CA SER A 54 -11.94 -12.74 -9.08
C SER A 54 -13.20 -13.32 -8.43
N ASP A 55 -13.98 -12.51 -7.72
CA ASP A 55 -15.24 -12.90 -7.06
C ASP A 55 -16.42 -13.04 -8.06
N LYS A 56 -16.22 -12.62 -9.32
CA LYS A 56 -17.23 -12.62 -10.39
C LYS A 56 -17.12 -13.81 -11.37
N LEU A 57 -16.23 -14.77 -11.11
CA LEU A 57 -16.04 -16.01 -11.88
C LEU A 57 -16.38 -17.21 -11.00
#